data_AF-A0A7C6EEV8-F1
#
_entry.id   AF-A0A7C6EEV8-F1
#
_cell.length_a   1.000
_cell.length_b   1.000
_cell.length_c   1.000
_cell.angle_alpha   90.00
_cell.angle_beta   90.00
_cell.angle_gamma   90.00
#
_symmetry.space_group_name_H-M   'P 1'
#
loop_
_entity.id
_entity.type
_entity.pdbx_description
1 polymer ?
#
loop_
_entity_poly.entity_id
_entity_poly.type
_entity_poly.pdbx_seq_one_letter_code
_entity_poly.pdbx_strand_id
1 'polypeptide(L)'
;MVYISGRAKEFIKRNYDACGLENAILQVIEDLPAYLYLKLGKNEEFWRKELDDPKSKIHVLHLLDGAIEYAINKAEDLSNKMGVRFCEYLRNSIERNWIGNWLAGFIKGMLSTYYGLIEV
;
A
#
# COMPACT_ATOMS: atom_id res chain seq x y z
N MET A 1 -2.19 2.31 15.06
CA MET A 1 -2.39 1.10 14.22
C MET A 1 -2.72 1.63 12.84
N VAL A 2 -2.30 1.02 11.72
CA VAL A 2 -2.61 1.65 10.43
C VAL A 2 -4.12 1.61 10.19
N TYR A 3 -4.73 2.76 9.86
CA TYR A 3 -6.16 2.80 9.58
C TYR A 3 -6.43 2.14 8.23
N ILE A 4 -7.31 1.15 8.22
CA ILE A 4 -7.77 0.44 7.02
C ILE A 4 -9.24 0.74 6.81
N SER A 5 -9.55 1.40 5.69
CA SER A 5 -10.92 1.75 5.31
C SER A 5 -11.80 0.50 5.11
N GLY A 6 -13.13 0.67 5.16
CA GLY A 6 -14.05 -0.42 4.84
C GLY A 6 -13.82 -0.99 3.43
N ARG A 7 -13.52 -0.12 2.45
CA ARG A 7 -13.22 -0.52 1.07
C ARG A 7 -11.94 -1.34 0.99
N ALA A 8 -10.87 -0.91 1.66
CA ALA A 8 -9.61 -1.67 1.70
C ALA A 8 -9.81 -3.06 2.33
N LYS A 9 -10.61 -3.16 3.40
CA LYS A 9 -10.98 -4.45 4.01
C LYS A 9 -11.70 -5.36 3.02
N GLU A 10 -12.63 -4.82 2.22
CA GLU A 10 -13.30 -5.60 1.18
C GLU A 10 -12.33 -6.09 0.10
N PHE A 11 -11.39 -5.26 -0.35
CA PHE A 11 -10.36 -5.69 -1.31
C PHE A 11 -9.46 -6.78 -0.74
N ILE A 12 -9.00 -6.64 0.50
CA ILE A 12 -8.20 -7.65 1.19
C ILE A 12 -8.97 -8.97 1.29
N LYS A 13 -10.22 -8.93 1.75
CA LYS A 13 -11.05 -10.12 1.91
C LYS A 13 -11.34 -10.84 0.59
N ARG A 14 -11.69 -10.10 -0.47
CA ARG A 14 -12.06 -10.71 -1.75
C ARG A 14 -10.86 -11.33 -2.49
N ASN A 15 -9.65 -10.81 -2.25
CA ASN A 15 -8.49 -11.17 -3.06
C ASN A 15 -7.42 -11.90 -2.24
N TYR A 16 -6.93 -11.28 -1.17
CA TYR A 16 -5.82 -11.83 -0.39
C TYR A 16 -6.29 -12.96 0.54
N ASP A 17 -7.41 -12.79 1.26
CA ASP A 17 -7.98 -13.86 2.09
C ASP A 17 -8.39 -15.08 1.26
N ALA A 18 -9.05 -14.87 0.11
CA ALA A 18 -9.38 -15.93 -0.84
C ALA A 18 -8.16 -16.74 -1.33
N CYS A 19 -6.94 -16.17 -1.26
CA CYS A 19 -5.68 -16.83 -1.58
C CYS A 19 -4.88 -17.31 -0.34
N GLY A 20 -5.42 -17.20 0.87
CA GLY A 20 -4.74 -17.53 2.12
C GLY A 20 -3.61 -16.57 2.50
N LEU A 21 -3.69 -15.31 2.07
CA LEU A 21 -2.65 -14.28 2.21
C LEU A 21 -3.07 -13.11 3.11
N GLU A 22 -4.22 -13.16 3.79
CA GLU A 22 -4.74 -12.06 4.61
C GLU A 22 -3.72 -11.57 5.67
N ASN A 23 -3.20 -12.49 6.49
CA ASN A 23 -2.23 -12.13 7.53
C ASN A 23 -0.95 -11.50 6.94
N ALA A 24 -0.50 -12.00 5.79
CA ALA A 24 0.70 -11.50 5.14
C ALA A 24 0.49 -10.08 4.59
N ILE A 25 -0.67 -9.78 4.00
CA ILE A 25 -0.97 -8.43 3.51
C ILE A 25 -1.22 -7.45 4.66
N LEU A 26 -1.85 -7.88 5.75
CA LEU A 26 -2.02 -7.06 6.95
C LEU A 26 -0.67 -6.69 7.58
N GLN A 27 0.28 -7.64 7.61
CA GLN A 27 1.64 -7.36 8.06
C GLN A 27 2.33 -6.31 7.18
N VAL A 28 2.22 -6.43 5.84
CA VAL A 28 2.75 -5.40 4.92
C VAL A 28 2.16 -4.03 5.20
N ILE A 29 0.87 -3.95 5.51
CA ILE A 29 0.20 -2.68 5.84
C ILE A 29 0.72 -2.10 7.15
N GLU A 30 0.90 -2.93 8.19
CA GLU A 30 1.46 -2.50 9.47
C GLU A 30 2.94 -2.08 9.38
N ASP A 31 3.68 -2.62 8.41
CA ASP A 31 5.08 -2.28 8.13
C ASP A 31 5.24 -1.04 7.24
N LEU A 32 4.15 -0.46 6.70
CA LEU A 32 4.19 0.73 5.86
C LEU A 32 4.90 1.93 6.51
N PRO A 33 4.70 2.26 7.81
CA PRO A 33 5.41 3.38 8.43
C PRO A 33 6.93 3.25 8.33
N ALA A 34 7.48 2.07 8.63
CA ALA A 34 8.90 1.80 8.54
C ALA A 34 9.39 1.85 7.09
N TYR A 35 8.59 1.29 6.17
CA TYR A 35 8.90 1.34 4.74
C TYR A 35 8.94 2.77 4.19
N LEU A 36 7.96 3.60 4.53
CA LEU A 36 7.89 4.99 4.09
C LEU A 36 9.04 5.82 4.65
N TYR A 37 9.42 5.62 5.92
CA TYR A 37 10.64 6.23 6.48
C TYR A 37 11.87 5.92 5.62
N LEU A 38 12.10 4.64 5.32
CA LEU A 38 13.25 4.22 4.52
C LEU A 38 13.23 4.80 3.09
N LYS A 39 12.05 5.05 2.52
CA LYS A 39 11.91 5.51 1.13
C LYS A 39 11.82 7.01 0.97
N LEU A 40 11.30 7.72 1.96
CA LEU A 40 10.91 9.13 1.85
C LEU A 40 11.57 10.02 2.91
N GLY A 41 12.31 9.45 3.86
CA GLY A 41 12.74 10.19 5.05
C GLY A 41 11.55 10.47 5.97
N LYS A 42 11.69 11.42 6.90
CA LYS A 42 10.82 11.61 8.10
C LYS A 42 10.76 10.35 8.97
N ASN A 43 10.70 10.51 10.29
CA ASN A 43 10.74 9.35 11.17
C ASN A 43 9.51 8.42 11.02
N GLU A 44 9.62 7.19 11.50
CA GLU A 44 8.54 6.21 11.42
C GLU A 44 7.26 6.68 12.13
N GLU A 45 7.40 7.36 13.27
CA GLU A 45 6.25 7.88 14.05
C GLU A 45 5.42 8.87 13.23
N PHE A 46 6.08 9.72 12.43
CA PHE A 46 5.43 10.65 11.52
C PHE A 46 4.55 9.90 10.51
N TRP A 47 5.11 8.91 9.80
CA TRP A 47 4.33 8.13 8.84
C TRP A 47 3.23 7.31 9.49
N ARG A 48 3.47 6.80 10.70
CA ARG A 48 2.45 6.10 11.47
C ARG A 48 1.27 7.02 11.78
N LYS A 49 1.51 8.27 12.16
CA LYS A 49 0.44 9.27 12.38
C LYS A 49 -0.32 9.57 11.09
N GLU A 50 0.37 9.78 9.98
CA GLU A 50 -0.28 10.01 8.67
C GLU A 50 -1.09 8.81 8.20
N LEU A 51 -0.66 7.59 8.52
CA LEU A 51 -1.37 6.35 8.17
C LEU A 51 -2.50 5.99 9.14
N ASP A 52 -2.53 6.54 10.35
CA ASP A 52 -3.58 6.29 11.36
C ASP A 52 -4.67 7.38 11.32
N ASP A 53 -4.32 8.65 11.07
CA ASP A 53 -5.25 9.79 11.11
C ASP A 53 -6.16 9.83 9.86
N PRO A 54 -7.48 9.59 9.98
CA PRO A 54 -8.41 9.62 8.83
C PRO A 54 -8.49 10.97 8.12
N LYS A 55 -7.98 12.05 8.73
CA LYS A 55 -7.92 13.40 8.14
C LYS A 55 -6.63 13.66 7.37
N SER A 56 -5.66 12.74 7.41
CA SER A 56 -4.40 12.87 6.67
C SER A 56 -4.63 12.92 5.16
N LYS A 57 -3.64 13.43 4.42
CA LYS A 57 -3.73 13.43 2.95
C LYS A 57 -3.73 12.02 2.37
N ILE A 58 -3.12 11.05 3.06
CA ILE A 58 -3.15 9.64 2.65
C ILE A 58 -4.59 9.14 2.61
N HIS A 59 -5.38 9.44 3.63
CA HIS A 59 -6.77 8.96 3.73
C HIS A 59 -7.75 9.79 2.91
N VAL A 60 -7.62 11.12 2.92
CA VAL A 60 -8.48 12.01 2.12
C VAL A 60 -8.38 11.72 0.62
N LEU A 61 -7.21 11.27 0.15
CA LEU A 61 -7.00 10.88 -1.26
C LEU A 61 -7.16 9.38 -1.49
N HIS A 62 -7.60 8.60 -0.50
CA HIS A 62 -7.79 7.16 -0.59
C HIS A 62 -6.54 6.40 -1.07
N LEU A 63 -5.34 6.85 -0.69
CA LEU A 63 -4.09 6.32 -1.25
C LEU A 63 -3.83 4.86 -0.85
N LEU A 64 -4.20 4.47 0.37
CA LEU A 64 -4.04 3.07 0.79
C LEU A 64 -4.99 2.14 0.00
N ASP A 65 -6.24 2.57 -0.19
CA ASP A 65 -7.22 1.86 -1.02
C ASP A 65 -6.69 1.72 -2.46
N GLY A 66 -6.19 2.81 -3.03
CA GLY A 66 -5.61 2.84 -4.38
C GLY A 66 -4.35 1.98 -4.51
N ALA A 67 -3.51 1.92 -3.49
CA ALA A 67 -2.31 1.09 -3.48
C ALA A 67 -2.64 -0.41 -3.47
N ILE A 68 -3.65 -0.80 -2.67
CA ILE A 68 -4.16 -2.18 -2.62
C ILE A 68 -4.80 -2.55 -3.96
N GLU A 69 -5.66 -1.69 -4.49
CA GLU A 69 -6.33 -1.89 -5.78
C GLU A 69 -5.31 -1.99 -6.93
N TYR A 70 -4.27 -1.15 -6.93
CA TYR A 70 -3.16 -1.26 -7.88
C TYR A 70 -2.48 -2.62 -7.83
N ALA A 71 -2.18 -3.13 -6.63
CA ALA A 71 -1.51 -4.42 -6.47
C ALA A 71 -2.36 -5.58 -7.00
N ILE A 72 -3.67 -5.54 -6.73
CA ILE A 72 -4.66 -6.51 -7.23
C ILE A 72 -4.75 -6.45 -8.75
N ASN A 73 -5.01 -5.26 -9.33
CA ASN A 73 -5.18 -5.10 -10.76
C ASN A 73 -3.92 -5.51 -11.52
N LYS A 74 -2.74 -5.19 -10.98
CA LYS A 74 -1.47 -5.62 -11.58
C LYS A 74 -1.28 -7.14 -11.52
N ALA A 75 -1.69 -7.79 -10.43
CA ALA A 75 -1.65 -9.24 -10.32
C ALA A 75 -2.60 -9.92 -11.32
N GLU A 76 -3.80 -9.38 -11.49
CA GLU A 76 -4.77 -9.85 -12.49
C GLU A 76 -4.26 -9.67 -13.91
N ASP A 77 -3.72 -8.49 -14.24
CA ASP A 77 -3.11 -8.20 -15.54
C ASP A 77 -2.00 -9.18 -15.90
N LEU A 78 -1.11 -9.47 -14.95
CA LEU A 78 0.00 -10.41 -15.15
C LEU A 78 -0.51 -11.85 -15.26
N SER A 79 -1.51 -12.23 -14.45
CA SER A 79 -2.17 -13.53 -14.54
C SER A 79 -2.74 -13.76 -15.95
N ASN A 80 -3.44 -12.76 -16.49
CA ASN A 80 -4.06 -12.80 -17.80
C ASN A 80 -3.03 -12.83 -18.94
N LYS A 81 -1.91 -12.10 -18.81
CA LYS A 81 -0.86 -12.02 -19.84
C LYS A 81 0.05 -13.25 -19.87
N MET A 82 0.36 -13.82 -18.71
CA MET A 82 1.41 -14.85 -18.56
C MET A 82 0.83 -16.25 -18.33
N GLY A 83 -0.46 -16.39 -18.06
CA GLY A 83 -1.12 -17.67 -17.79
C GLY A 83 -0.79 -18.29 -16.43
N VAL A 84 -0.07 -17.57 -15.57
CA VAL A 84 0.23 -17.96 -14.18
C VAL A 84 -0.95 -17.56 -13.28
N ARG A 85 -1.19 -18.30 -12.18
CA ARG A 85 -2.37 -18.08 -11.34
C ARG A 85 -2.34 -16.73 -10.60
N PHE A 86 -3.47 -16.04 -10.55
CA PHE A 86 -3.68 -14.79 -9.82
C PHE A 86 -3.09 -14.77 -8.40
N CYS A 87 -3.36 -15.80 -7.57
CA CYS A 87 -2.84 -15.88 -6.20
C CYS A 87 -1.31 -15.89 -6.13
N GLU A 88 -0.62 -16.39 -7.15
CA GLU A 88 0.84 -16.36 -7.22
C GLU A 88 1.35 -14.93 -7.42
N TYR A 89 0.68 -14.15 -8.27
CA TYR A 89 1.00 -12.73 -8.42
C TYR A 89 0.60 -11.88 -7.21
N LEU A 90 -0.45 -12.23 -6.48
CA LEU A 90 -0.73 -11.59 -5.19
C LEU A 90 0.36 -11.87 -4.16
N ARG A 91 0.89 -13.10 -4.10
CA ARG A 91 2.06 -13.41 -3.26
C ARG A 91 3.27 -12.58 -3.70
N ASN A 92 3.55 -12.50 -4.99
CA ASN A 92 4.60 -11.64 -5.54
C ASN A 92 4.40 -10.16 -5.18
N SER A 93 3.15 -9.69 -5.09
CA SER A 93 2.83 -8.31 -4.71
C SER A 93 3.25 -8.00 -3.26
N ILE A 94 3.15 -8.99 -2.37
CA ILE A 94 3.60 -8.90 -0.98
C ILE A 94 5.12 -8.93 -0.92
N GLU A 95 5.74 -9.95 -1.53
CA GLU A 95 7.21 -10.13 -1.51
C GLU A 95 7.97 -8.93 -2.09
N ARG A 96 7.38 -8.28 -3.09
CA ARG A 96 7.96 -7.09 -3.75
C ARG A 96 7.41 -5.78 -3.22
N ASN A 97 6.62 -5.81 -2.15
CA ASN A 97 5.95 -4.67 -1.52
C ASN A 97 5.35 -3.68 -2.52
N TRP A 98 4.46 -4.15 -3.41
CA TRP A 98 3.86 -3.31 -4.45
C TRP A 98 3.04 -2.16 -3.86
N ILE A 99 2.35 -2.39 -2.74
CA ILE A 99 1.58 -1.36 -2.02
C ILE A 99 2.52 -0.25 -1.55
N GLY A 100 3.57 -0.58 -0.80
CA GLY A 100 4.52 0.42 -0.30
C GLY A 100 5.22 1.16 -1.43
N ASN A 101 5.61 0.47 -2.50
CA ASN A 101 6.23 1.09 -3.67
C ASN A 101 5.30 2.09 -4.38
N TRP A 102 4.05 1.69 -4.61
CA TRP A 102 3.07 2.56 -5.24
C TRP A 102 2.80 3.79 -4.37
N LEU A 103 2.58 3.58 -3.06
CA LEU A 103 2.29 4.64 -2.11
C LEU A 103 3.45 5.63 -1.99
N ALA A 104 4.69 5.14 -1.84
CA ALA A 104 5.88 5.98 -1.78
C ALA A 104 6.08 6.76 -3.09
N GLY A 105 5.87 6.13 -4.24
CA GLY A 105 5.92 6.78 -5.54
C GLY A 105 4.90 7.91 -5.67
N PHE A 106 3.65 7.67 -5.25
CA PHE A 106 2.60 8.66 -5.28
C PHE A 106 2.92 9.84 -4.35
N ILE A 107 3.34 9.56 -3.12
CA ILE A 107 3.71 10.60 -2.15
C ILE A 107 4.86 11.45 -2.69
N LYS A 108 5.91 10.83 -3.22
CA LYS A 108 7.06 11.53 -3.78
C LYS A 108 6.68 12.38 -5.01
N GLY A 109 5.76 11.91 -5.84
CA GLY A 109 5.33 12.62 -7.05
C GLY A 109 4.37 13.77 -6.77
N MET A 110 3.33 13.53 -5.97
CA MET A 110 2.18 14.44 -5.83
C MET A 110 2.12 15.17 -4.49
N LEU A 111 2.74 14.62 -3.44
CA LEU A 111 2.66 15.15 -2.08
C LEU A 111 4.02 15.55 -1.51
N SER A 112 5.07 15.59 -2.34
CA SER A 112 6.43 15.90 -1.89
C SER A 112 6.53 17.29 -1.26
N THR A 113 5.91 18.31 -1.86
CA THR A 113 5.84 19.65 -1.27
C THR A 113 5.00 19.66 0.02
N TYR A 114 3.85 18.97 0.03
CA TYR A 114 2.97 18.91 1.20
C TYR A 114 3.68 18.34 2.43
N TYR A 115 4.47 17.28 2.24
CA TYR A 115 5.23 16.64 3.31
C TYR A 115 6.62 17.24 3.52
N GLY A 116 7.00 18.27 2.76
CA GLY A 116 8.33 18.87 2.82
C GLY A 116 9.44 17.84 2.61
N LEU A 117 9.32 17.03 1.54
CA LEU A 117 10.29 16.00 1.11
C LEU A 117 11.27 16.53 0.06
N ILE A 118 11.07 17.74 -0.43
CA ILE A 118 12.00 18.41 -1.34
C ILE A 118 13.01 19.14 -0.45
N GLU A 119 14.27 18.69 -0.47
CA GLU A 119 15.38 19.53 -0.03
C GLU A 119 15.59 20.61 -1.11
N VAL A 120 15.62 21.86 -0.70
CA VAL A 120 15.96 23.00 -1.57
C VAL A 120 17.45 22.98 -1.86
#